data_AF-A0AAC9PXA5-F1
#
_entry.id   AF-A0AAC9PXA5-F1
#
_cell.length_a   1.000
_cell.length_b   1.000
_cell.length_c   1.000
_cell.angle_alpha   90.00
_cell.angle_beta   90.00
_cell.angle_gamma   90.00
#
_symmetry.space_group_name_H-M   'P 1'
#
loop_
_entity.id
_entity.type
_entity.pdbx_description
1 polymer ?
#
loop_
_entity_poly.entity_id
_entity_poly.type
_entity_poly.pdbx_seq_one_letter_code
_entity_poly.pdbx_strand_id
1 'polypeptide(L)'
;MKKIIIVVIISLSFSSYSQEKKFKDWKADEIEKYKSLKALAKYIENKEANQISKDTLFNKYIYFDYVLNDTLVERRERRLESFDTIFSAFRKPIDSLGIENIDAKPIRFFKNHKIYEPFKEELAKETIGGEKMYTKDANVFAYYKKNEPEKPLKALLFDPDTNKLVAWIMINQGGYRYFLTFNLF
;
A
#
# COMPACT_ATOMS: atom_id res chain seq x y z
N MET A 1 39.98 -16.51 -31.54
CA MET A 1 40.07 -15.43 -30.54
C MET A 1 39.16 -14.24 -30.85
N LYS A 2 39.27 -13.57 -32.01
CA LYS A 2 38.40 -12.41 -32.36
C LYS A 2 36.88 -12.68 -32.25
N LYS A 3 36.41 -13.87 -32.65
CA LYS A 3 34.98 -14.25 -32.55
C LYS A 3 34.48 -14.42 -31.12
N ILE A 4 35.33 -14.88 -30.20
CA ILE A 4 34.98 -15.07 -28.78
C ILE A 4 34.84 -13.72 -28.08
N ILE A 5 35.74 -12.77 -28.40
CA ILE A 5 35.70 -11.41 -27.85
C ILE A 5 34.40 -10.69 -28.22
N ILE A 6 33.91 -10.86 -29.46
CA ILE A 6 32.65 -10.26 -29.91
C ILE A 6 31.45 -10.82 -29.14
N VAL A 7 31.40 -12.14 -28.91
CA VAL A 7 30.32 -12.78 -28.15
C VAL A 7 30.31 -12.30 -26.69
N VAL A 8 31.49 -12.14 -26.08
CA VAL A 8 31.61 -11.62 -24.71
C VAL A 8 31.16 -10.17 -24.61
N ILE A 9 31.52 -9.31 -25.56
CA ILE A 9 31.09 -7.89 -25.60
C ILE A 9 29.58 -7.79 -25.77
N ILE A 10 28.97 -8.58 -26.66
CA ILE A 10 27.52 -8.60 -26.86
C ILE A 10 26.81 -9.10 -25.59
N SER A 11 27.35 -10.10 -24.91
CA SER A 11 26.77 -10.66 -23.67
C SER A 11 26.84 -9.68 -22.48
N LEU A 12 27.90 -8.88 -22.39
CA LEU A 12 28.04 -7.81 -21.39
C LEU A 12 27.05 -6.66 -21.63
N SER A 13 26.71 -6.39 -22.90
CA SER A 13 25.75 -5.33 -23.28
C SER A 13 24.32 -5.63 -22.78
N PHE A 14 23.94 -6.91 -22.69
CA PHE A 14 22.62 -7.32 -22.22
C PHE A 14 22.51 -7.35 -20.68
N SER A 15 23.63 -7.38 -19.95
CA SER A 15 23.61 -7.41 -18.48
C SER A 15 23.51 -6.00 -17.86
N SER A 16 23.79 -4.94 -18.61
CA SER A 16 23.77 -3.55 -18.11
C SER A 16 22.41 -2.85 -18.20
N TYR A 17 21.40 -3.43 -18.87
CA TYR A 17 20.11 -2.76 -19.14
C TYR A 17 18.97 -3.08 -18.13
N SER A 18 19.25 -3.83 -17.05
CA SER A 18 18.19 -4.38 -16.17
C SER A 18 17.96 -3.61 -14.86
N GLN A 19 18.86 -2.71 -14.44
CA GLN A 19 18.72 -2.05 -13.12
C GLN A 19 18.03 -0.67 -13.15
N GLU A 20 17.91 -0.01 -14.31
CA GLU A 20 17.50 1.40 -14.38
C GLU A 20 15.98 1.68 -14.53
N LYS A 21 15.08 0.70 -14.43
CA LYS A 21 13.66 0.95 -14.82
C LYS A 21 12.60 0.76 -13.73
N LYS A 22 12.91 0.22 -12.55
CA LYS A 22 11.85 -0.13 -11.57
C LYS A 22 11.06 1.08 -11.06
N PHE A 23 11.72 2.21 -10.86
CA PHE A 23 11.11 3.44 -10.31
C PHE A 23 11.14 4.60 -11.31
N LYS A 24 11.21 4.28 -12.61
CA LYS A 24 11.18 5.31 -13.64
C LYS A 24 9.90 6.15 -13.50
N ASP A 25 10.07 7.47 -13.45
CA ASP A 25 9.00 8.45 -13.26
C ASP A 25 8.31 8.43 -11.89
N TRP A 26 8.83 7.73 -10.88
CA TRP A 26 8.30 7.73 -9.51
C TRP A 26 8.88 8.91 -8.71
N LYS A 27 8.07 9.45 -7.79
CA LYS A 27 8.50 10.48 -6.83
C LYS A 27 9.23 9.83 -5.66
N ALA A 28 10.09 10.59 -4.98
CA ALA A 28 10.87 10.10 -3.84
C ALA A 28 9.97 9.54 -2.71
N ASP A 29 8.87 10.22 -2.41
CA ASP A 29 7.91 9.80 -1.40
C ASP A 29 7.12 8.54 -1.80
N GLU A 30 6.81 8.38 -3.10
CA GLU A 30 6.22 7.15 -3.64
C GLU A 30 7.17 5.95 -3.46
N ILE A 31 8.48 6.16 -3.69
CA ILE A 31 9.49 5.11 -3.51
C ILE A 31 9.55 4.64 -2.04
N GLU A 32 9.53 5.56 -1.08
CA GLU A 32 9.56 5.21 0.34
C GLU A 32 8.30 4.44 0.78
N LYS A 33 7.11 4.89 0.37
CA LYS A 33 5.85 4.16 0.63
C LYS A 33 5.87 2.75 0.07
N TYR A 34 6.40 2.58 -1.14
CA TYR A 34 6.55 1.26 -1.74
C TYR A 34 7.54 0.37 -1.01
N LYS A 35 8.67 0.92 -0.53
CA LYS A 35 9.61 0.19 0.34
C LYS A 35 8.93 -0.28 1.62
N SER A 36 8.17 0.60 2.30
CA SER A 36 7.38 0.26 3.49
C SER A 36 6.39 -0.86 3.21
N LEU A 37 5.67 -0.80 2.09
CA LEU A 37 4.74 -1.84 1.66
C LEU A 37 5.44 -3.19 1.43
N LYS A 38 6.56 -3.20 0.71
CA LYS A 38 7.34 -4.43 0.46
C LYS A 38 7.90 -4.99 1.77
N ALA A 39 8.34 -4.14 2.68
CA ALA A 39 8.83 -4.56 4.00
C ALA A 39 7.71 -5.16 4.86
N LEU A 40 6.52 -4.55 4.89
CA LEU A 40 5.34 -5.10 5.55
C LEU A 40 4.98 -6.48 4.98
N ALA A 41 4.84 -6.58 3.66
CA ALA A 41 4.47 -7.81 3.00
C ALA A 41 5.48 -8.94 3.27
N LYS A 42 6.79 -8.63 3.24
CA LYS A 42 7.84 -9.58 3.63
C LYS A 42 7.81 -9.94 5.12
N TYR A 43 7.45 -9.00 5.99
CA TYR A 43 7.38 -9.25 7.43
C TYR A 43 6.27 -10.23 7.80
N ILE A 44 5.15 -10.21 7.08
CA ILE A 44 3.99 -11.09 7.33
C ILE A 44 4.07 -12.42 6.56
N GLU A 45 4.90 -12.49 5.53
CA GLU A 45 5.07 -13.66 4.69
C GLU A 45 5.39 -14.90 5.54
N ASN A 46 4.65 -15.99 5.29
CA ASN A 46 4.77 -17.27 5.98
C ASN A 46 4.58 -17.24 7.51
N LYS A 47 4.03 -16.15 8.07
CA LYS A 47 3.74 -16.07 9.51
C LYS A 47 2.29 -16.41 9.81
N GLU A 48 2.07 -17.23 10.82
CA GLU A 48 0.74 -17.40 11.43
C GLU A 48 0.30 -16.10 12.15
N ALA A 49 -1.00 -15.95 12.41
CA ALA A 49 -1.53 -14.72 13.01
C ALA A 49 -0.92 -14.42 14.39
N ASN A 50 -0.70 -15.46 15.21
CA ASN A 50 -0.05 -15.38 16.52
C ASN A 50 1.45 -15.03 16.47
N GLN A 51 2.10 -15.15 15.31
CA GLN A 51 3.53 -14.83 15.10
C GLN A 51 3.75 -13.37 14.66
N ILE A 52 2.67 -12.62 14.43
CA ILE A 52 2.73 -11.23 13.99
C ILE A 52 2.58 -10.32 15.22
N SER A 53 3.64 -9.59 15.55
CA SER A 53 3.65 -8.65 16.67
C SER A 53 2.87 -7.39 16.31
N LYS A 54 1.81 -7.10 17.06
CA LYS A 54 1.04 -5.85 16.95
C LYS A 54 1.94 -4.62 17.14
N ASP A 55 2.82 -4.64 18.14
CA ASP A 55 3.78 -3.54 18.37
C ASP A 55 4.67 -3.30 17.14
N THR A 56 5.14 -4.38 16.50
CA THR A 56 5.93 -4.25 15.27
C THR A 56 5.10 -3.67 14.13
N LEU A 57 3.85 -4.12 13.97
CA LEU A 57 2.94 -3.59 12.95
C LEU A 57 2.71 -2.10 13.14
N PHE A 58 2.30 -1.66 14.32
CA PHE A 58 1.95 -0.26 14.59
C PHE A 58 3.17 0.66 14.59
N ASN A 59 4.30 0.21 15.12
CA ASN A 59 5.50 1.04 15.16
C ASN A 59 6.12 1.23 13.77
N LYS A 60 6.07 0.23 12.88
CA LYS A 60 6.82 0.26 11.62
C LYS A 60 5.98 0.38 10.36
N TYR A 61 4.78 -0.17 10.32
CA TYR A 61 4.12 -0.46 9.04
C TYR A 61 2.71 0.09 8.93
N ILE A 62 1.95 0.10 10.02
CA ILE A 62 0.55 0.48 10.04
C ILE A 62 0.43 1.77 10.86
N TYR A 63 -0.23 2.77 10.29
CA TYR A 63 -0.56 3.97 11.02
C TYR A 63 -1.71 3.68 11.98
N PHE A 64 -1.46 3.74 13.29
CA PHE A 64 -2.47 3.40 14.31
C PHE A 64 -2.47 4.28 15.56
N ASP A 65 -1.71 5.37 15.54
CA ASP A 65 -1.41 6.17 16.74
C ASP A 65 -2.65 6.83 17.35
N TYR A 66 -3.60 7.29 16.53
CA TYR A 66 -4.85 7.89 17.02
C TYR A 66 -5.65 6.94 17.93
N VAL A 67 -5.71 5.65 17.57
CA VAL A 67 -6.48 4.66 18.33
C VAL A 67 -5.73 4.20 19.56
N LEU A 68 -4.41 4.02 19.45
CA LEU A 68 -3.58 3.62 20.59
C LEU A 68 -3.62 4.65 21.72
N ASN A 69 -3.75 5.94 21.37
CA ASN A 69 -3.82 7.05 22.31
C ASN A 69 -5.24 7.40 22.76
N ASP A 70 -6.24 6.58 22.44
CA ASP A 70 -7.63 6.80 22.85
C ASP A 70 -7.76 6.66 24.39
N THR A 71 -8.31 7.71 25.00
CA THR A 71 -8.49 7.82 26.46
C THR A 71 -9.64 6.96 26.97
N LEU A 72 -10.59 6.58 26.12
CA LEU A 72 -11.70 5.68 26.47
C LEU A 72 -11.31 4.22 26.20
N VAL A 73 -11.06 3.47 27.27
CA VAL A 73 -10.57 2.08 27.21
C VAL A 73 -11.47 1.17 26.37
N GLU A 74 -12.78 1.17 26.62
CA GLU A 74 -13.74 0.33 25.89
C GLU A 74 -13.75 0.61 24.38
N ARG A 75 -13.62 1.90 24.00
CA ARG A 75 -13.58 2.31 22.60
C ARG A 75 -12.28 1.84 21.95
N ARG A 76 -11.16 1.98 22.65
CA ARG A 76 -9.85 1.48 22.19
C ARG A 76 -9.86 -0.03 21.96
N GLU A 77 -10.37 -0.80 22.91
CA GLU A 77 -10.42 -2.26 22.83
C GLU A 77 -11.28 -2.75 21.65
N ARG A 78 -12.46 -2.16 21.46
CA ARG A 78 -13.33 -2.46 20.30
C ARG A 78 -12.64 -2.20 18.96
N ARG A 79 -11.88 -1.12 18.87
CA ARG A 79 -11.13 -0.77 17.66
C ARG A 79 -9.94 -1.71 17.43
N LEU A 80 -9.28 -2.16 18.50
CA LEU A 80 -8.22 -3.18 18.41
C LEU A 80 -8.76 -4.55 17.94
N GLU A 81 -9.94 -4.96 18.39
CA GLU A 81 -10.58 -6.21 17.92
C GLU A 81 -10.97 -6.11 16.44
N SER A 82 -11.51 -4.95 16.04
CA SER A 82 -11.76 -4.65 14.63
C SER A 82 -10.47 -4.80 13.83
N PHE A 83 -9.32 -4.42 14.39
CA PHE A 83 -8.01 -4.50 13.72
C PHE A 83 -7.65 -5.89 13.33
N ASP A 84 -7.77 -6.81 14.26
CA ASP A 84 -7.43 -8.21 14.01
C ASP A 84 -8.28 -8.78 12.87
N THR A 85 -9.58 -8.45 12.87
CA THR A 85 -10.51 -8.89 11.83
C THR A 85 -10.11 -8.38 10.44
N ILE A 86 -9.82 -7.08 10.30
CA ILE A 86 -9.50 -6.49 8.99
C ILE A 86 -8.11 -6.86 8.52
N PHE A 87 -7.15 -6.89 9.44
CA PHE A 87 -5.78 -7.25 9.15
C PHE A 87 -5.71 -8.71 8.66
N SER A 88 -6.56 -9.59 9.19
CA SER A 88 -6.72 -10.94 8.63
C SER A 88 -7.19 -10.92 7.16
N ALA A 89 -8.11 -10.02 6.80
CA ALA A 89 -8.57 -9.86 5.42
C ALA A 89 -7.49 -9.23 4.51
N PHE A 90 -6.66 -8.33 5.03
CA PHE A 90 -5.48 -7.78 4.34
C PHE A 90 -4.50 -8.88 3.94
N ARG A 91 -4.29 -9.87 4.80
CA ARG A 91 -3.39 -10.97 4.51
C ARG A 91 -3.90 -11.89 3.41
N LYS A 92 -5.22 -12.08 3.28
CA LYS A 92 -5.80 -13.04 2.32
C LYS A 92 -5.28 -12.89 0.88
N PRO A 93 -5.21 -11.69 0.26
CA PRO A 93 -4.59 -11.54 -1.05
C PRO A 93 -3.13 -11.99 -1.10
N ILE A 94 -2.33 -11.64 -0.08
CA ILE A 94 -0.91 -12.01 -0.01
C ILE A 94 -0.76 -13.52 0.17
N ASP A 95 -1.54 -14.11 1.08
CA ASP A 95 -1.53 -15.55 1.37
C ASP A 95 -2.05 -16.39 0.19
N SER A 96 -3.03 -15.88 -0.57
CA SER A 96 -3.65 -16.61 -1.70
C SER A 96 -2.93 -16.46 -3.03
N LEU A 97 -2.37 -15.27 -3.32
CA LEU A 97 -1.70 -15.00 -4.58
C LEU A 97 -0.19 -15.17 -4.46
N GLY A 98 0.40 -15.07 -3.28
CA GLY A 98 1.84 -14.99 -3.09
C GLY A 98 2.38 -13.57 -3.34
N ILE A 99 3.30 -13.12 -2.47
CA ILE A 99 3.93 -11.79 -2.58
C ILE A 99 4.75 -11.64 -3.87
N GLU A 100 5.18 -12.76 -4.44
CA GLU A 100 5.90 -12.85 -5.70
C GLU A 100 5.00 -12.59 -6.91
N ASN A 101 3.68 -12.75 -6.79
CA ASN A 101 2.72 -12.55 -7.89
C ASN A 101 1.94 -11.23 -7.79
N ILE A 102 2.05 -10.50 -6.68
CA ILE A 102 1.46 -9.17 -6.51
C ILE A 102 2.54 -8.09 -6.63
N ASP A 103 2.18 -6.95 -7.23
CA ASP A 103 2.97 -5.71 -7.14
C ASP A 103 2.05 -4.50 -6.96
N ALA A 104 2.64 -3.32 -6.73
CA ALA A 104 1.90 -2.08 -6.58
C ALA A 104 2.64 -0.91 -7.25
N LYS A 105 1.88 0.05 -7.79
CA LYS A 105 2.41 1.30 -8.35
C LYS A 105 1.52 2.50 -7.98
N PRO A 106 2.04 3.74 -8.02
CA PRO A 106 1.24 4.93 -7.76
C PRO A 106 -0.04 4.96 -8.60
N ILE A 107 -1.15 5.38 -7.99
CA ILE A 107 -2.46 5.30 -8.65
C ILE A 107 -2.54 6.17 -9.92
N ARG A 108 -1.74 7.25 -9.99
CA ARG A 108 -1.63 8.13 -11.16
C ARG A 108 -1.14 7.45 -12.44
N PHE A 109 -0.63 6.22 -12.37
CA PHE A 109 -0.32 5.42 -13.55
C PHE A 109 -1.58 4.77 -14.19
N PHE A 110 -2.75 4.87 -13.54
CA PHE A 110 -4.00 4.24 -13.97
C PHE A 110 -5.09 5.27 -14.34
N LYS A 111 -4.72 6.41 -14.93
CA LYS A 111 -5.66 7.53 -15.16
C LYS A 111 -6.91 7.18 -15.96
N ASN A 112 -6.81 6.18 -16.84
CA ASN A 112 -7.90 5.74 -17.69
C ASN A 112 -8.71 4.56 -17.09
N HIS A 113 -8.44 4.19 -15.84
CA HIS A 113 -9.14 3.10 -15.15
C HIS A 113 -10.10 3.66 -14.09
N LYS A 114 -11.24 2.99 -13.91
CA LYS A 114 -12.27 3.33 -12.90
C LYS A 114 -11.78 3.41 -11.44
N ILE A 115 -10.55 3.00 -11.17
CA ILE A 115 -9.96 3.09 -9.82
C ILE A 115 -9.41 4.49 -9.54
N TYR A 116 -9.10 5.25 -10.60
CA TYR A 116 -8.57 6.61 -10.56
C TYR A 116 -9.70 7.65 -10.66
N GLU A 117 -10.94 7.32 -10.24
CA GLU A 117 -11.95 8.38 -10.16
C GLU A 117 -11.39 9.52 -9.27
N PRO A 118 -11.47 10.80 -9.64
CA PRO A 118 -10.86 11.84 -8.81
C PRO A 118 -11.65 12.05 -7.52
N PHE A 119 -10.96 12.35 -6.43
CA PHE A 119 -11.57 12.69 -5.17
C PHE A 119 -12.42 13.97 -5.29
N LYS A 120 -13.69 13.91 -4.86
CA LYS A 120 -14.58 15.08 -4.82
C LYS A 120 -14.55 15.69 -3.42
N GLU A 121 -13.87 16.84 -3.28
CA GLU A 121 -13.69 17.54 -2.00
C GLU A 121 -15.03 17.95 -1.34
N GLU A 122 -16.08 18.14 -2.12
CA GLU A 122 -17.42 18.49 -1.62
C GLU A 122 -18.01 17.38 -0.75
N LEU A 123 -17.75 16.12 -1.10
CA LEU A 123 -18.23 14.93 -0.37
C LEU A 123 -17.34 14.60 0.85
N ALA A 124 -16.23 15.32 0.99
CA ALA A 124 -15.22 15.13 2.03
C ALA A 124 -15.46 15.89 3.31
N LYS A 125 -16.17 17.01 3.20
CA LYS A 125 -16.36 17.97 4.27
C LYS A 125 -17.46 17.54 5.25
N GLU A 126 -18.20 16.47 4.93
CA GLU A 126 -19.44 16.09 5.63
C GLU A 126 -19.26 15.11 6.81
N THR A 127 -18.07 14.55 7.08
CA THR A 127 -17.93 13.53 8.15
C THR A 127 -16.89 13.85 9.24
N ILE A 128 -17.45 14.05 10.45
CA ILE A 128 -16.99 13.82 11.84
C ILE A 128 -15.53 14.12 12.19
N GLY A 129 -15.32 15.21 12.95
CA GLY A 129 -14.11 15.42 13.76
C GLY A 129 -13.27 16.66 13.44
N GLY A 130 -13.56 17.40 12.37
CA GLY A 130 -12.95 18.70 12.09
C GLY A 130 -11.55 18.69 11.45
N GLU A 131 -10.91 17.52 11.28
CA GLU A 131 -9.61 17.41 10.62
C GLU A 131 -9.74 16.79 9.21
N LYS A 132 -9.32 17.54 8.19
CA LYS A 132 -9.31 17.07 6.80
C LYS A 132 -8.13 16.13 6.56
N MET A 133 -8.39 14.84 6.32
CA MET A 133 -7.42 13.96 5.65
C MET A 133 -7.42 14.25 4.14
N TYR A 134 -6.53 15.13 3.68
CA TYR A 134 -6.31 15.34 2.25
C TYR A 134 -5.52 14.16 1.67
N THR A 135 -6.08 13.51 0.65
CA THR A 135 -5.34 12.50 -0.14
C THR A 135 -4.67 13.17 -1.33
N LYS A 136 -3.33 13.14 -1.39
CA LYS A 136 -2.58 13.44 -2.62
C LYS A 136 -2.34 12.13 -3.38
N ASP A 137 -2.37 12.16 -4.72
CA ASP A 137 -2.10 10.99 -5.57
C ASP A 137 -0.78 10.27 -5.23
N ALA A 138 0.23 11.01 -4.78
CA ALA A 138 1.53 10.47 -4.39
C ALA A 138 1.48 9.59 -3.13
N ASN A 139 0.35 9.60 -2.41
CA ASN A 139 0.15 8.85 -1.18
C ASN A 139 -0.71 7.59 -1.44
N VAL A 140 -1.11 7.38 -2.68
CA VAL A 140 -2.05 6.34 -3.07
C VAL A 140 -1.41 5.40 -4.07
N PHE A 141 -1.45 4.12 -3.75
CA PHE A 141 -0.98 3.05 -4.61
C PHE A 141 -2.14 2.20 -5.08
N ALA A 142 -2.03 1.60 -6.25
CA ALA A 142 -2.90 0.51 -6.68
C ALA A 142 -2.08 -0.77 -6.73
N TYR A 143 -2.62 -1.85 -6.17
CA TYR A 143 -1.99 -3.18 -6.26
C TYR A 143 -2.64 -4.00 -7.37
N TYR A 144 -1.85 -4.88 -7.99
CA TYR A 144 -2.23 -5.66 -9.16
C TYR A 144 -1.51 -7.01 -9.18
N LYS A 145 -2.03 -7.96 -9.96
CA LYS A 145 -1.28 -9.18 -10.26
C LYS A 145 -0.23 -8.86 -11.31
N LYS A 146 1.01 -9.33 -11.13
CA LYS A 146 2.11 -9.04 -12.06
C LYS A 146 1.87 -9.49 -13.50
N ASN A 147 1.06 -10.54 -13.70
CA ASN A 147 0.65 -11.03 -15.02
C ASN A 147 -0.45 -10.16 -15.67
N GLU A 148 -1.09 -9.26 -14.91
CA GLU A 148 -2.14 -8.34 -15.39
C GLU A 148 -1.88 -6.91 -14.86
N PRO A 149 -0.74 -6.27 -15.19
CA PRO A 149 -0.30 -5.02 -14.58
C PRO A 149 -1.15 -3.80 -14.91
N GLU A 150 -1.99 -3.90 -15.94
CA GLU A 150 -2.92 -2.86 -16.37
C GLU A 150 -4.30 -2.98 -15.72
N LYS A 151 -4.54 -4.03 -14.93
CA LYS A 151 -5.81 -4.27 -14.22
C LYS A 151 -5.59 -4.18 -12.71
N PRO A 152 -5.63 -2.96 -12.14
CA PRO A 152 -5.48 -2.80 -10.70
C PRO A 152 -6.63 -3.48 -9.97
N LEU A 153 -6.30 -4.16 -8.87
CA LEU A 153 -7.26 -4.90 -8.05
C LEU A 153 -7.97 -3.94 -7.09
N LYS A 154 -7.22 -3.24 -6.24
CA LYS A 154 -7.70 -2.18 -5.35
C LYS A 154 -6.59 -1.17 -5.04
N ALA A 155 -6.91 -0.19 -4.22
CA ALA A 155 -6.00 0.89 -3.83
C ALA A 155 -5.63 0.86 -2.35
N LEU A 156 -4.45 1.40 -2.07
CA LEU A 156 -3.74 1.48 -0.80
C LEU A 156 -3.50 2.95 -0.47
N LEU A 157 -3.76 3.35 0.75
CA LEU A 157 -3.50 4.70 1.24
C LEU A 157 -2.36 4.68 2.24
N PHE A 158 -1.43 5.63 2.09
CA PHE A 158 -0.33 5.85 3.01
C PHE A 158 -0.43 7.21 3.68
N ASP A 159 0.06 7.27 4.91
CA ASP A 159 0.28 8.52 5.61
C ASP A 159 1.45 9.27 4.94
N PRO A 160 1.28 10.55 4.57
CA PRO A 160 2.31 11.31 3.85
C PRO A 160 3.59 11.54 4.65
N ASP A 161 3.50 11.60 5.99
CA ASP A 161 4.62 11.99 6.85
C ASP A 161 5.41 10.77 7.33
N THR A 162 4.71 9.70 7.69
CA THR A 162 5.31 8.48 8.24
C THR A 162 5.52 7.38 7.21
N ASN A 163 4.93 7.49 6.02
CA ASN A 163 4.90 6.44 4.98
C ASN A 163 4.33 5.09 5.46
N LYS A 164 3.60 5.08 6.59
CA LYS A 164 2.90 3.91 7.10
C LYS A 164 1.59 3.71 6.33
N LEU A 165 1.17 2.45 6.20
CA LEU A 165 -0.08 2.08 5.56
C LEU A 165 -1.26 2.50 6.45
N VAL A 166 -2.18 3.28 5.88
CA VAL A 166 -3.39 3.81 6.52
C VAL A 166 -4.66 3.09 6.06
N ALA A 167 -4.71 2.56 4.83
CA ALA A 167 -5.89 1.87 4.30
C ALA A 167 -5.50 0.83 3.25
N TRP A 168 -6.11 -0.37 3.31
CA TRP A 168 -5.99 -1.39 2.26
C TRP A 168 -7.17 -1.40 1.27
N ILE A 169 -8.15 -0.52 1.47
CA ILE A 169 -9.29 -0.35 0.58
C ILE A 169 -9.67 1.13 0.55
N MET A 170 -9.33 1.84 -0.53
CA MET A 170 -10.12 3.01 -0.93
C MET A 170 -11.22 2.52 -1.85
N ILE A 171 -12.49 2.66 -1.44
CA ILE A 171 -13.64 2.50 -2.34
C ILE A 171 -14.35 3.85 -2.45
N ASN A 172 -14.44 4.30 -3.70
CA ASN A 172 -15.05 5.50 -4.29
C ASN A 172 -14.39 6.85 -4.01
N GLN A 173 -13.42 7.17 -4.87
CA GLN A 173 -12.98 8.54 -5.08
C GLN A 173 -14.06 9.30 -5.87
N GLY A 174 -14.86 10.08 -5.15
CA GLY A 174 -16.04 10.73 -5.70
C GLY A 174 -17.31 10.59 -4.86
N GLY A 175 -17.18 10.17 -3.58
CA GLY A 175 -18.28 10.16 -2.61
C GLY A 175 -18.08 9.40 -1.30
N TYR A 176 -16.83 9.08 -0.94
CA TYR A 176 -16.36 8.58 0.37
C TYR A 176 -16.66 7.13 0.78
N ARG A 177 -15.60 6.32 0.95
CA ARG A 177 -15.40 5.35 2.06
C ARG A 177 -13.90 5.16 2.34
N TYR A 178 -13.41 5.58 3.51
CA TYR A 178 -12.09 5.18 4.03
C TYR A 178 -12.17 3.83 4.74
N PHE A 179 -11.14 2.99 4.59
CA PHE A 179 -11.04 1.70 5.28
C PHE A 179 -9.57 1.36 5.64
N LEU A 180 -9.12 1.84 6.79
CA LEU A 180 -8.85 0.91 7.88
C LEU A 180 -9.97 1.14 8.89
N THR A 181 -10.81 0.13 9.12
CA THR A 181 -11.98 0.15 10.02
C THR A 181 -11.54 0.24 11.48
N PHE A 182 -10.97 1.39 11.89
CA PHE A 182 -10.74 1.72 13.29
C PHE A 182 -11.39 3.01 13.74
N ASN A 183 -12.05 3.70 12.80
CA ASN A 183 -12.90 4.84 13.11
C ASN A 183 -14.39 4.49 13.01
N LEU A 184 -14.75 3.24 12.67
CA LEU A 184 -16.13 2.78 12.72
C LEU A 184 -16.28 1.95 13.99
N PHE A 185 -16.97 2.56 14.95
CA PHE A 185 -17.32 2.17 16.33
C PHE A 185 -16.46 2.76 17.46
#